data_AF-A0A7L3FP44-F1
#
_entry.id   AF-A0A7L3FP44-F1
#
_cell.length_a   1.000
_cell.length_b   1.000
_cell.length_c   1.000
_cell.angle_alpha   90.00
_cell.angle_beta   90.00
_cell.angle_gamma   90.00
#
_symmetry.space_group_name_H-M   'P 1'
#
loop_
_entity.id
_entity.type
_entity.pdbx_description
1 polymer ?
#
loop_
_entity_poly.entity_id
_entity_poly.type
_entity_poly.pdbx_seq_one_letter_code
_entity_poly.pdbx_strand_id
1 'polypeptide(L)'
;RHRPHRVLLRYRDEVCTYQDVERRSNRLGRALAGLLTPQEKRRGGSVGVFLPNEPAYVWTWLALAKLGLPMACLNSNVRGQALRHALAAAGAAVLIASTGECG
;
A
#
# COMPACT_ATOMS: atom_id res chain seq x y z
N ARG A 1 -4.89 24.66 1.82
CA ARG A 1 -5.32 25.12 0.48
C ARG A 1 -5.60 23.90 -0.41
N HIS A 2 -6.86 23.61 -0.74
CA HIS A 2 -7.28 22.38 -1.42
C HIS A 2 -7.18 22.57 -2.95
N ARG A 3 -6.27 21.84 -3.63
CA ARG A 3 -6.12 21.88 -5.10
C ARG A 3 -6.34 20.48 -5.71
N PRO A 4 -7.59 20.02 -5.81
CA PRO A 4 -7.92 18.62 -6.14
C PRO A 4 -7.45 18.21 -7.54
N HIS A 5 -7.54 19.10 -8.54
CA HIS A 5 -7.16 18.81 -9.93
C HIS A 5 -5.69 19.04 -10.25
N ARG A 6 -4.87 19.44 -9.26
CA ARG A 6 -3.43 19.60 -9.50
C ARG A 6 -2.83 18.20 -9.68
N VAL A 7 -1.90 18.08 -10.62
CA VAL A 7 -1.09 16.88 -10.76
C VAL A 7 -0.29 16.67 -9.49
N LEU A 8 -0.44 15.49 -8.88
CA LEU A 8 0.39 15.03 -7.76
C LEU A 8 1.56 14.21 -8.28
N LEU A 9 1.30 13.30 -9.22
CA LEU A 9 2.27 12.32 -9.67
C LEU A 9 2.17 12.10 -11.18
N ARG A 10 3.32 11.96 -11.83
CA ARG A 10 3.45 11.56 -13.23
C ARG A 10 4.27 10.29 -13.28
N TYR A 11 3.77 9.27 -13.95
CA TYR A 11 4.47 8.00 -14.10
C TYR A 11 4.23 7.47 -15.51
N ARG A 12 5.29 7.40 -16.30
CA ARG A 12 5.22 7.15 -17.74
C ARG A 12 4.21 8.11 -18.38
N ASP A 13 3.23 7.60 -19.10
CA ASP A 13 2.18 8.38 -19.76
C ASP A 13 0.98 8.67 -18.85
N GLU A 14 0.98 8.17 -17.61
CA GLU A 14 -0.10 8.41 -16.66
C GLU A 14 0.15 9.66 -15.82
N VAL A 15 -0.92 10.45 -15.67
CA VAL A 15 -0.96 11.62 -14.81
C VAL A 15 -2.02 11.40 -13.73
N CYS A 16 -1.60 11.40 -12.47
CA CYS A 16 -2.48 11.27 -11.32
C CYS A 16 -2.63 12.61 -10.61
N THR A 17 -3.86 13.08 -10.45
CA THR A 17 -4.15 14.28 -9.65
C THR A 17 -4.24 13.97 -8.15
N TYR A 18 -4.24 15.01 -7.31
CA TYR A 18 -4.52 14.86 -5.88
C TYR A 18 -5.86 14.15 -5.64
N GLN A 19 -6.89 14.48 -6.43
CA GLN A 19 -8.20 13.86 -6.31
C GLN A 19 -8.18 12.37 -6.67
N ASP A 20 -7.41 11.98 -7.68
CA ASP A 20 -7.30 10.57 -8.09
C ASP A 20 -6.62 9.74 -7.01
N VAL A 21 -5.52 10.25 -6.46
CA VAL A 21 -4.76 9.59 -5.39
C VAL A 21 -5.57 9.53 -4.10
N GLU A 22 -6.32 10.59 -3.79
CA GLU A 22 -7.25 10.59 -2.66
C GLU A 22 -8.35 9.54 -2.84
N ARG A 23 -8.94 9.44 -4.03
CA ARG A 23 -9.97 8.44 -4.35
C ARG A 23 -9.44 7.01 -4.28
N ARG A 24 -8.25 6.75 -4.85
CA ARG A 24 -7.59 5.44 -4.84
C ARG A 24 -7.20 5.02 -3.43
N SER A 25 -6.60 5.92 -2.65
CA SER A 25 -6.22 5.65 -1.25
C SER A 25 -7.44 5.39 -0.36
N ASN A 26 -8.53 6.16 -0.52
CA ASN A 26 -9.76 5.92 0.24
C ASN A 26 -10.42 4.58 -0.12
N ARG A 27 -10.40 4.20 -1.40
CA ARG A 27 -10.92 2.89 -1.84
C ARG A 27 -10.13 1.74 -1.24
N LEU A 28 -8.79 1.81 -1.33
CA LEU A 28 -7.92 0.79 -0.76
C LEU A 28 -8.03 0.73 0.77
N GLY A 29 -8.08 1.88 1.44
CA GLY A 29 -8.26 1.95 2.89
C GLY A 29 -9.56 1.31 3.35
N ARG A 30 -10.67 1.52 2.62
CA ARG A 30 -11.95 0.84 2.91
C ARG A 30 -11.87 -0.68 2.70
N ALA A 31 -11.21 -1.13 1.63
CA ALA A 31 -11.01 -2.56 1.38
C ALA A 31 -10.20 -3.21 2.51
N LEU A 32 -9.07 -2.61 2.90
CA LEU A 32 -8.23 -3.07 4.02
C LEU A 32 -8.99 -3.05 5.34
N ALA A 33 -9.80 -2.01 5.60
CA ALA A 33 -10.64 -1.96 6.78
C ALA A 33 -11.70 -3.08 6.82
N GLY A 34 -12.16 -3.57 5.66
CA GLY A 34 -13.06 -4.73 5.58
C GLY A 34 -12.36 -6.07 5.77
N LEU A 35 -11.08 -6.17 5.37
CA LEU A 35 -10.28 -7.39 5.49
C LEU A 35 -9.70 -7.59 6.90
N LEU A 36 -9.39 -6.51 7.60
CA LEU A 36 -8.76 -6.56 8.92
C LEU A 36 -9.79 -6.76 10.04
N THR A 37 -9.55 -7.77 10.87
CA THR A 37 -10.29 -8.00 12.10
C THR A 37 -10.02 -6.88 13.14
N PRO A 38 -10.92 -6.69 14.12
CA PRO A 38 -10.69 -5.72 15.20
C PRO A 38 -9.40 -5.97 15.98
N GLN A 39 -8.95 -7.22 16.09
CA GLN A 39 -7.70 -7.58 16.77
C GLN A 39 -6.47 -7.16 15.95
N GLU A 40 -6.49 -7.33 14.63
CA GLU A 40 -5.39 -6.93 13.74
C GLU A 40 -5.25 -5.41 13.68
N LYS A 41 -6.38 -4.68 13.70
CA LYS A 41 -6.39 -3.22 13.83
C LYS A 41 -5.83 -2.73 15.17
N ARG A 42 -6.10 -3.46 16.27
CA ARG A 42 -5.67 -3.09 17.63
C ARG A 42 -4.22 -3.45 17.94
N ARG A 43 -3.70 -4.54 17.38
CA ARG A 43 -2.34 -5.01 17.66
C ARG A 43 -1.25 -4.21 16.95
N GLY A 44 -1.61 -3.19 16.17
CA GLY A 44 -0.64 -2.45 15.35
C GLY A 44 0.03 -3.35 14.33
N GLY A 45 -0.69 -4.38 13.85
CA GLY A 45 -0.18 -5.29 12.83
C GLY A 45 0.30 -4.50 11.63
N SER A 46 1.53 -4.76 11.18
CA SER A 46 2.04 -4.10 10.00
C SER A 46 1.34 -4.64 8.75
N VAL A 47 1.24 -3.82 7.72
CA VAL A 47 0.84 -4.29 6.39
C VAL A 47 2.10 -4.43 5.55
N GLY A 48 2.38 -5.66 5.12
CA GLY A 48 3.47 -5.93 4.19
C GLY A 48 3.10 -5.40 2.82
N VAL A 49 3.93 -4.55 2.23
CA VAL A 49 3.70 -4.01 0.89
C VAL A 49 4.82 -4.48 -0.02
N PHE A 50 4.46 -5.31 -0.99
CA PHE A 50 5.31 -5.85 -2.03
C PHE A 50 4.83 -5.33 -3.40
N LEU A 51 5.15 -4.08 -3.68
CA LEU A 51 4.80 -3.41 -4.93
C LEU A 51 6.07 -3.07 -5.71
N PRO A 52 6.05 -3.11 -7.05
CA PRO A 52 7.11 -2.50 -7.85
C PRO A 52 7.10 -0.96 -7.64
N ASN A 53 8.13 -0.27 -8.15
CA ASN A 53 8.21 1.18 -8.07
C ASN A 53 7.19 1.83 -9.03
N GLU A 54 5.93 1.82 -8.61
CA GLU A 54 4.78 2.29 -9.37
C GLU A 54 3.94 3.27 -8.52
N PRO A 55 3.06 4.08 -9.15
CA PRO A 55 2.21 5.04 -8.45
C PRO A 55 1.37 4.42 -7.33
N ALA A 56 1.10 3.11 -7.42
CA ALA A 56 0.38 2.36 -6.41
C ALA A 56 1.01 2.36 -5.04
N TYR A 57 2.31 2.53 -4.97
CA TYR A 57 3.01 2.71 -3.72
C TYR A 57 2.49 3.93 -2.94
N VAL A 58 2.21 5.03 -3.63
CA VAL A 58 1.81 6.30 -3.00
C VAL A 58 0.41 6.22 -2.42
N TRP A 59 -0.59 5.73 -3.17
CA TRP A 59 -1.94 5.60 -2.60
C TRP A 59 -2.06 4.44 -1.61
N THR A 60 -1.21 3.41 -1.70
CA THR A 60 -1.09 2.36 -0.68
C THR A 60 -0.59 2.91 0.63
N TRP A 61 0.51 3.66 0.60
CA TRP A 61 1.04 4.31 1.78
C TRP A 61 0.02 5.27 2.42
N LEU A 62 -0.66 6.09 1.61
CA LEU A 62 -1.71 6.99 2.10
C LEU A 62 -2.91 6.23 2.68
N ALA A 63 -3.32 5.11 2.09
CA ALA A 63 -4.39 4.27 2.62
C ALA A 63 -4.05 3.73 4.02
N LEU A 64 -2.82 3.24 4.19
CA LEU A 64 -2.33 2.72 5.47
C LEU A 64 -2.19 3.83 6.52
N ALA A 65 -1.65 4.99 6.13
CA ALA A 65 -1.55 6.15 7.00
C ALA A 65 -2.92 6.61 7.50
N LYS A 66 -3.95 6.59 6.64
CA LYS A 66 -5.35 6.90 7.01
C LYS A 66 -5.95 5.90 7.99
N LEU A 67 -5.52 4.65 7.95
CA LEU A 67 -5.95 3.61 8.88
C LEU A 67 -5.13 3.57 10.18
N GLY A 68 -4.06 4.38 10.28
CA GLY A 68 -3.14 4.35 11.41
C GLY A 68 -2.30 3.07 11.47
N LEU A 69 -2.13 2.37 10.34
CA LEU A 69 -1.40 1.11 10.27
C LEU A 69 0.03 1.34 9.75
N PRO A 70 1.06 0.75 10.40
CA PRO A 70 2.43 0.86 9.92
C PRO A 70 2.61 0.06 8.63
N MET A 71 3.29 0.67 7.66
CA MET A 71 3.65 0.02 6.38
C MET A 71 5.01 -0.66 6.50
N ALA A 72 5.02 -1.99 6.41
CA ALA A 72 6.26 -2.75 6.26
C ALA A 72 6.64 -2.80 4.78
N CYS A 73 7.60 -1.96 4.39
CA CYS A 73 8.07 -1.86 3.02
C CYS A 73 8.95 -3.07 2.70
N LEU A 74 8.40 -4.03 1.97
CA LEU A 74 9.16 -5.18 1.52
C LEU A 74 9.75 -4.86 0.16
N ASN A 75 11.07 -4.87 0.08
CA ASN A 75 11.76 -4.57 -1.15
C ASN A 75 11.40 -5.63 -2.21
N SER A 76 10.82 -5.19 -3.32
CA SER A 76 10.34 -6.04 -4.42
C SER A 76 11.44 -6.82 -5.15
N ASN A 77 12.72 -6.50 -4.87
CA ASN A 77 13.88 -7.22 -5.39
C ASN A 77 14.27 -8.45 -4.54
N VAL A 78 13.64 -8.63 -3.37
CA VAL A 78 13.98 -9.69 -2.42
C VAL A 78 13.12 -10.92 -2.71
N ARG A 79 13.75 -12.00 -3.18
CA ARG A 79 13.10 -13.27 -3.54
C ARG A 79 13.34 -14.35 -2.48
N GLY A 80 12.41 -15.30 -2.38
CA GLY A 80 12.60 -16.54 -1.62
C GLY A 80 12.59 -16.39 -0.09
N GLN A 81 13.61 -16.93 0.57
CA GLN A 81 13.67 -17.06 2.04
C GLN A 81 13.70 -15.72 2.77
N ALA A 82 14.32 -14.70 2.19
CA ALA A 82 14.41 -13.36 2.78
C ALA A 82 13.05 -12.62 2.80
N LEU A 83 12.17 -12.86 1.83
CA LEU A 83 10.80 -12.33 1.83
C LEU A 83 9.96 -12.99 2.94
N ARG A 84 10.07 -14.31 3.10
CA ARG A 84 9.39 -15.04 4.18
C ARG A 84 9.90 -14.60 5.56
N HIS A 85 11.21 -14.39 5.69
CA HIS A 85 11.79 -13.89 6.93
C HIS A 85 11.35 -12.46 7.24
N ALA A 86 11.32 -11.57 6.24
CA ALA A 86 10.86 -10.20 6.42
C ALA A 86 9.34 -10.13 6.74
N LEU A 87 8.52 -11.00 6.14
CA LEU A 87 7.10 -11.12 6.48
C LEU A 87 6.90 -11.64 7.91
N ALA A 88 7.64 -12.66 8.31
CA ALA A 88 7.60 -13.22 9.65
C ALA A 88 8.09 -12.21 10.70
N ALA A 89 9.17 -11.48 10.41
CA ALA A 89 9.74 -10.46 11.28
C ALA A 89 8.84 -9.21 11.38
N ALA A 90 8.13 -8.85 10.30
CA ALA A 90 7.21 -7.72 10.30
C ALA A 90 5.90 -8.02 11.07
N GLY A 91 5.60 -9.29 11.37
CA GLY A 91 4.34 -9.68 11.98
C GLY A 91 3.13 -9.23 11.15
N ALA A 92 3.29 -9.21 9.82
CA ALA A 92 2.32 -8.58 8.94
C ALA A 92 1.02 -9.41 8.90
N ALA A 93 -0.11 -8.78 9.23
CA ALA A 93 -1.43 -9.42 9.19
C ALA A 93 -1.96 -9.55 7.76
N VAL A 94 -1.58 -8.61 6.89
CA VAL A 94 -2.01 -8.52 5.49
C VAL A 94 -0.82 -8.22 4.62
N LEU A 95 -0.76 -8.85 3.44
CA LEU A 95 0.22 -8.60 2.39
C LEU A 95 -0.47 -8.01 1.17
N ILE A 96 -0.04 -6.82 0.76
CA ILE A 96 -0.40 -6.23 -0.53
C ILE A 96 0.71 -6.59 -1.51
N ALA A 97 0.40 -7.40 -2.52
CA ALA A 97 1.31 -7.73 -3.60
C ALA A 97 0.74 -7.25 -4.93
N SER A 98 1.60 -6.74 -5.82
CA SER A 98 1.20 -6.57 -7.21
C SER A 98 1.14 -7.95 -7.84
N THR A 99 -0.02 -8.33 -8.38
CA THR A 99 -0.12 -9.48 -9.29
C THR A 99 0.60 -9.07 -10.55
N GLY A 100 1.92 -9.30 -10.58
CA GLY A 100 2.68 -9.12 -11.80
C GLY A 100 2.01 -9.94 -12.87
N GLU A 101 1.32 -9.28 -13.80
CA GLU A 101 1.07 -9.87 -15.10
C GLU A 101 2.46 -10.08 -15.70
N CYS A 102 2.98 -11.29 -15.52
CA CYS A 102 3.91 -11.83 -16.51
C CYS A 102 3.11 -11.89 -17.81
N GLY A 103 3.39 -10.95 -18.71
CA GLY A 103 3.20 -11.02 -20.15
C GLY A 103 1.94 -11.69 -20.67
#